data_AF-A0A3E2GTM0-F1
#
_entry.id   AF-A0A3E2GTM0-F1
#
_cell.length_a   1.000
_cell.length_b   1.000
_cell.length_c   1.000
_cell.angle_alpha   90.00
_cell.angle_beta   90.00
_cell.angle_gamma   90.00
#
_symmetry.space_group_name_H-M   'P 1'
#
loop_
_entity.id
_entity.type
_entity.pdbx_description
1 polymer ?
#
loop_
_entity_poly.entity_id
_entity_poly.type
_entity_poly.pdbx_seq_one_letter_code
_entity_poly.pdbx_strand_id
1 'polypeptide(L)'
;MSAIAPLAMSQTKDELVNHLNLHPETYALMAKEAEAAYKWLTKGETHLKKNCKRKPPYDWNDIAEKSKDEAIIRIAQGGNEYTSYYWNLATPTPDCPNWIARWFLYHKFRYRDGRNKGKSERNKEKKKNEAIRLDSSLAGSSSPEATSVQPEASGSTGQAQYVTTPVYEQQAFYDPVRDL
;
A
#
# COMPACT_ATOMS: atom_id res chain seq x y z
N MET A 1 15.57 17.74 25.13
CA MET A 1 14.91 17.59 23.82
C MET A 1 13.71 16.68 24.02
N SER A 2 12.51 17.15 23.74
CA SER A 2 11.28 16.38 23.97
C SER A 2 11.17 15.30 22.91
N ALA A 3 11.32 14.06 23.33
CA ALA A 3 11.12 12.88 22.50
C ALA A 3 9.67 12.80 22.01
N ILE A 4 9.46 12.46 20.74
CA ILE A 4 8.11 12.27 20.19
C ILE A 4 7.67 10.83 20.41
N ALA A 5 6.43 10.66 20.89
CA ALA A 5 5.84 9.36 21.13
C ALA A 5 5.78 8.52 19.82
N PRO A 6 6.10 7.21 19.87
CA PRO A 6 6.06 6.34 18.71
C PRO A 6 4.68 6.30 18.06
N LEU A 7 4.64 6.53 16.75
CA LEU A 7 3.42 6.35 15.96
C LEU A 7 3.30 4.88 15.52
N ALA A 8 2.09 4.33 15.52
CA ALA A 8 1.86 2.98 15.04
C ALA A 8 2.19 2.85 13.53
N MET A 9 2.77 1.73 13.12
CA MET A 9 3.13 1.46 11.71
C MET A 9 1.92 1.39 10.77
N SER A 10 0.71 1.23 11.30
CA SER A 10 -0.53 1.22 10.51
C SER A 10 -0.99 2.62 10.09
N GLN A 11 -0.44 3.67 10.71
CA GLN A 11 -0.89 5.04 10.50
C GLN A 11 -0.58 5.55 9.10
N THR A 12 -1.38 6.51 8.67
CA THR A 12 -1.32 7.12 7.35
C THR A 12 -0.18 8.13 7.24
N LYS A 13 0.16 8.47 5.99
CA LYS A 13 1.16 9.50 5.71
C LYS A 13 0.78 10.84 6.35
N ASP A 14 -0.49 11.22 6.27
CA ASP A 14 -0.96 12.52 6.78
C ASP A 14 -0.87 12.57 8.31
N GLU A 15 -1.17 11.47 9.00
CA GLU A 15 -0.95 11.37 10.46
C GLU A 15 0.53 11.50 10.83
N LEU A 16 1.45 10.85 10.09
CA LEU A 16 2.89 11.02 10.34
C LEU A 16 3.33 12.47 10.10
N VAL A 17 2.92 13.06 8.99
CA VAL A 17 3.29 14.42 8.60
C VAL A 17 2.80 15.43 9.63
N ASN A 18 1.57 15.28 10.11
CA ASN A 18 1.02 16.12 11.17
C ASN A 18 1.72 15.88 12.52
N HIS A 19 2.01 14.62 12.87
CA HIS A 19 2.64 14.26 14.14
C HIS A 19 4.09 14.75 14.25
N LEU A 20 4.83 14.77 13.14
CA LEU A 20 6.21 15.27 13.08
C LEU A 20 6.31 16.73 12.61
N ASN A 21 5.17 17.36 12.28
CA ASN A 21 5.11 18.68 11.64
C ASN A 21 6.06 18.80 10.44
N LEU A 22 6.02 17.80 9.55
CA LEU A 22 6.92 17.68 8.40
C LEU A 22 6.45 18.55 7.23
N HIS A 23 7.38 19.28 6.63
CA HIS A 23 7.13 19.90 5.33
C HIS A 23 7.12 18.82 4.23
N PRO A 24 6.26 18.92 3.18
CA PRO A 24 6.21 17.95 2.09
C PRO A 24 7.56 17.69 1.41
N GLU A 25 8.40 18.73 1.30
CA GLU A 25 9.75 18.62 0.72
C GLU A 25 10.68 17.78 1.60
N THR A 26 10.70 18.03 2.91
CA THR A 26 11.47 17.24 3.87
C THR A 26 10.99 15.79 3.90
N TYR A 27 9.67 15.57 3.84
CA TYR A 27 9.10 14.23 3.73
C TYR A 27 9.63 13.50 2.48
N ALA A 28 9.71 14.19 1.34
CA ALA A 28 10.23 13.60 0.10
C ALA A 28 11.71 13.20 0.23
N LEU A 29 12.53 14.03 0.91
CA LEU A 29 13.93 13.71 1.21
C LEU A 29 14.05 12.47 2.11
N MET A 30 13.31 12.43 3.21
CA MET A 30 13.28 11.27 4.12
C MET A 30 12.80 10.00 3.41
N ALA A 31 11.79 10.12 2.55
CA ALA A 31 11.28 9.01 1.75
C ALA A 31 12.30 8.51 0.71
N LYS A 32 13.18 9.37 0.20
CA LYS A 32 14.27 9.01 -0.72
C LYS A 32 15.40 8.28 0.02
N GLU A 33 15.74 8.73 1.22
CA GLU A 33 16.71 8.04 2.10
C GLU A 33 16.22 6.63 2.45
N ALA A 34 14.95 6.48 2.84
CA ALA A 34 14.34 5.18 3.10
C ALA A 34 14.27 4.29 1.85
N GLU A 35 14.12 4.87 0.66
CA GLU A 35 14.16 4.10 -0.60
C GLU A 35 15.54 3.50 -0.87
N ALA A 36 16.62 4.18 -0.52
CA ALA A 36 17.97 3.63 -0.64
C ALA A 36 18.14 2.39 0.25
N ALA A 37 17.64 2.44 1.49
CA ALA A 37 17.64 1.30 2.41
C ALA A 37 16.76 0.13 1.90
N TYR A 38 15.59 0.44 1.31
CA TYR A 38 14.75 -0.57 0.66
C TYR A 38 15.48 -1.27 -0.50
N LYS A 39 16.14 -0.49 -1.38
CA LYS A 39 16.94 -1.05 -2.49
C LYS A 39 18.06 -1.94 -1.97
N TRP A 40 18.72 -1.54 -0.89
CA TRP A 40 19.74 -2.35 -0.23
C TRP A 40 19.19 -3.68 0.28
N LEU A 41 18.05 -3.66 0.99
CA LEU A 41 17.39 -4.88 1.49
C LEU A 41 16.91 -5.83 0.39
N THR A 42 16.51 -5.28 -0.76
CA THR A 42 15.93 -6.05 -1.87
C THR A 42 16.93 -6.40 -2.96
N LYS A 43 18.19 -5.95 -2.84
CA LYS A 43 19.26 -6.18 -3.84
C LYS A 43 19.64 -7.66 -3.96
N GLY A 44 19.44 -8.46 -2.91
CA GLY A 44 19.79 -9.88 -2.90
C GLY A 44 19.09 -10.66 -1.80
N GLU A 45 19.42 -11.95 -1.70
CA GLU A 45 18.82 -12.87 -0.74
C GLU A 45 19.48 -12.83 0.66
N THR A 46 20.59 -12.11 0.79
CA THR A 46 21.40 -12.02 2.03
C THR A 46 20.64 -11.46 3.22
N HIS A 47 19.65 -10.62 2.97
CA HIS A 47 18.84 -9.95 4.00
C HIS A 47 17.50 -10.65 4.27
N LEU A 48 17.25 -11.76 3.58
CA LEU A 48 16.05 -12.56 3.78
C LEU A 48 16.22 -13.49 4.98
N LYS A 49 15.09 -13.90 5.54
CA LYS A 49 15.07 -15.02 6.49
C LYS A 49 15.65 -16.27 5.81
N LYS A 50 16.43 -17.06 6.57
CA LYS A 50 17.08 -18.31 6.09
C LYS A 50 16.10 -19.29 5.42
N ASN A 51 14.82 -19.23 5.75
CA ASN A 51 13.77 -20.10 5.22
C ASN A 51 12.92 -19.45 4.11
N CYS A 52 13.29 -18.26 3.63
CA CYS A 52 12.56 -17.59 2.56
C CYS A 52 12.85 -18.29 1.22
N LYS A 53 11.91 -19.14 0.78
CA LYS A 53 11.97 -19.83 -0.53
C LYS A 53 11.19 -19.08 -1.62
N ARG A 54 10.63 -17.91 -1.30
CA ARG A 54 9.79 -17.15 -2.23
C ARG A 54 10.66 -16.41 -3.21
N LYS A 55 10.22 -16.38 -4.47
CA LYS A 55 10.83 -15.53 -5.50
C LYS A 55 10.35 -14.08 -5.31
N PRO A 56 11.15 -13.08 -5.72
CA PRO A 56 10.75 -11.67 -5.67
C PRO A 56 9.36 -11.44 -6.30
N PRO A 57 8.55 -10.50 -5.80
CA PRO A 57 8.89 -9.47 -4.80
C PRO A 57 8.84 -9.98 -3.35
N TYR A 58 9.80 -9.56 -2.53
CA TYR A 58 9.86 -9.86 -1.11
C TYR A 58 8.96 -8.94 -0.29
N ASP A 59 8.26 -9.50 0.70
CA ASP A 59 7.44 -8.76 1.64
C ASP A 59 8.24 -8.32 2.87
N TRP A 60 7.71 -7.36 3.64
CA TRP A 60 8.24 -6.99 4.96
C TRP A 60 8.49 -8.19 5.89
N ASN A 61 7.62 -9.20 5.82
CA ASN A 61 7.72 -10.40 6.64
C ASN A 61 8.80 -11.39 6.18
N ASP A 62 9.31 -11.26 4.94
CA ASP A 62 10.40 -12.10 4.42
C ASP A 62 11.77 -11.63 4.87
N ILE A 63 11.90 -10.33 5.17
CA ILE A 63 13.16 -9.74 5.62
C ILE A 63 13.48 -10.21 7.05
N ALA A 64 14.74 -10.56 7.29
CA ALA A 64 15.22 -10.91 8.62
C ALA A 64 15.15 -9.69 9.56
N GLU A 65 14.78 -9.90 10.82
CA GLU A 65 14.63 -8.78 11.78
C GLU A 65 15.93 -7.99 11.94
N LYS A 66 17.07 -8.70 12.05
CA LYS A 66 18.40 -8.08 12.07
C LYS A 66 18.66 -7.14 10.88
N SER A 67 18.27 -7.55 9.68
CA SER A 67 18.45 -6.71 8.49
C SER A 67 17.52 -5.50 8.49
N LYS A 68 16.33 -5.60 9.09
CA LYS A 68 15.46 -4.43 9.30
C LYS A 68 16.10 -3.46 10.27
N ASP A 69 16.62 -3.95 11.40
CA ASP A 69 17.28 -3.10 12.39
C ASP A 69 18.50 -2.39 11.80
N GLU A 70 19.34 -3.12 11.05
CA GLU A 70 20.47 -2.54 10.30
C GLU A 70 20.02 -1.47 9.31
N ALA A 71 18.94 -1.72 8.56
CA ALA A 71 18.38 -0.73 7.63
C ALA A 71 17.86 0.51 8.36
N ILE A 72 17.18 0.34 9.49
CA ILE A 72 16.65 1.44 10.31
C ILE A 72 17.79 2.31 10.85
N ILE A 73 18.84 1.68 11.38
CA ILE A 73 20.04 2.38 11.86
C ILE A 73 20.71 3.14 10.71
N ARG A 74 20.84 2.50 9.54
CA ARG A 74 21.43 3.10 8.35
C ARG A 74 20.67 4.33 7.87
N ILE A 75 19.34 4.31 7.92
CA ILE A 75 18.51 5.48 7.60
C ILE A 75 18.76 6.60 8.61
N ALA A 76 18.69 6.29 9.91
CA ALA A 76 18.86 7.28 10.96
C ALA A 76 20.25 7.95 10.93
N GLN A 77 21.30 7.21 10.59
CA GLN A 77 22.67 7.72 10.46
C GLN A 77 22.95 8.41 9.12
N GLY A 78 22.20 8.06 8.07
CA GLY A 78 22.39 8.58 6.71
C GLY A 78 21.61 9.87 6.43
N GLY A 79 21.05 10.51 7.46
CA GLY A 79 20.30 11.74 7.32
C GLY A 79 21.14 12.89 6.77
N ASN A 80 20.54 13.71 5.92
CA ASN A 80 21.08 14.99 5.49
C ASN A 80 20.92 16.06 6.58
N GLU A 81 21.49 17.27 6.38
CA GLU A 81 21.37 18.41 7.29
C GLU A 81 19.91 18.76 7.61
N TYR A 82 18.99 18.57 6.66
CA TYR A 82 17.56 18.86 6.80
C TYR A 82 16.74 17.71 7.41
N THR A 83 17.19 16.46 7.29
CA THR A 83 16.41 15.26 7.70
C THR A 83 16.92 14.66 9.00
N SER A 84 18.19 14.86 9.34
CA SER A 84 18.83 14.35 10.57
C SER A 84 18.10 14.78 11.84
N TYR A 85 17.60 16.01 11.88
CA TYR A 85 16.80 16.50 13.01
C TYR A 85 15.60 15.59 13.26
N TYR A 86 14.84 15.25 12.22
CA TYR A 86 13.63 14.44 12.33
C TYR A 86 13.95 12.99 12.69
N TRP A 87 15.04 12.43 12.18
CA TRP A 87 15.48 11.09 12.58
C TRP A 87 15.80 11.03 14.08
N ASN A 88 16.41 12.08 14.63
CA ASN A 88 16.77 12.15 16.05
C ASN A 88 15.57 12.41 16.99
N LEU A 89 14.38 12.73 16.46
CA LEU A 89 13.17 12.85 17.27
C LEU A 89 12.64 11.49 17.76
N ALA A 90 13.01 10.41 17.09
CA ALA A 90 12.63 9.06 17.48
C ALA A 90 13.44 8.60 18.68
N THR A 91 12.76 8.29 19.78
CA THR A 91 13.42 7.63 20.92
C THR A 91 13.73 6.18 20.59
N PRO A 92 14.98 5.73 20.76
CA PRO A 92 15.32 4.33 20.60
C PRO A 92 14.63 3.49 21.68
N THR A 93 14.02 2.39 21.24
CA THR A 93 13.36 1.39 22.08
C THR A 93 14.12 0.06 21.95
N PRO A 94 14.04 -0.85 22.92
CA PRO A 94 14.74 -2.14 22.83
C PRO A 94 14.33 -2.95 21.59
N ASP A 95 13.08 -2.80 21.13
CA ASP A 95 12.54 -3.50 19.96
C ASP A 95 12.69 -2.72 18.64
N CYS A 96 13.09 -1.45 18.70
CA CYS A 96 13.22 -0.61 17.52
C CYS A 96 14.19 0.57 17.76
N PRO A 97 15.31 0.63 17.02
CA PRO A 97 16.28 1.69 17.20
C PRO A 97 15.76 3.07 16.73
N ASN A 98 14.86 3.11 15.75
CA ASN A 98 14.24 4.35 15.28
C ASN A 98 12.87 4.07 14.67
N TRP A 99 11.80 4.46 15.38
CA TRP A 99 10.43 4.17 14.96
C TRP A 99 10.01 4.95 13.70
N ILE A 100 10.57 6.15 13.48
CA ILE A 100 10.27 6.98 12.30
C ILE A 100 10.85 6.30 11.05
N ALA A 101 12.12 5.89 11.10
CA ALA A 101 12.77 5.18 10.01
C ALA A 101 12.10 3.82 9.73
N ARG A 102 11.67 3.11 10.79
CA ARG A 102 10.87 1.88 10.65
C ARG A 102 9.55 2.13 9.91
N TRP A 103 8.85 3.21 10.25
CA TRP A 103 7.60 3.59 9.58
C TRP A 103 7.83 3.81 8.08
N PHE A 104 8.82 4.63 7.71
CA PHE A 104 9.11 4.91 6.30
C PHE A 104 9.45 3.64 5.52
N LEU A 105 10.29 2.78 6.11
CA LEU A 105 10.71 1.54 5.48
C LEU A 105 9.52 0.57 5.33
N TYR A 106 8.71 0.39 6.36
CA TYR A 106 7.51 -0.47 6.31
C TYR A 106 6.56 -0.04 5.19
N HIS A 107 6.27 1.26 5.07
CA HIS A 107 5.39 1.77 4.03
C HIS A 107 5.95 1.53 2.63
N LYS A 108 7.27 1.61 2.41
CA LYS A 108 7.88 1.26 1.12
C LYS A 108 7.59 -0.18 0.71
N PHE A 109 7.71 -1.14 1.64
CA PHE A 109 7.35 -2.53 1.38
C PHE A 109 5.85 -2.68 1.12
N ARG A 110 4.99 -2.01 1.89
CA ARG A 110 3.54 -2.11 1.79
C ARG A 110 2.99 -1.57 0.45
N TYR A 111 3.59 -0.53 -0.11
CA TYR A 111 3.20 -0.01 -1.43
C TYR A 111 3.68 -0.91 -2.59
N ARG A 112 4.74 -1.70 -2.38
CA ARG A 112 5.31 -2.60 -3.40
C ARG A 112 4.77 -4.02 -3.35
N ASP A 113 4.15 -4.42 -2.23
CA ASP A 113 3.46 -5.71 -2.09
C ASP A 113 2.44 -5.87 -3.23
N GLY A 114 2.60 -6.93 -4.03
CA GLY A 114 1.76 -7.26 -5.18
C GLY A 114 0.28 -7.40 -4.82
N ARG A 115 -0.05 -7.61 -3.54
CA ARG A 115 -1.43 -7.62 -3.03
C ARG A 115 -2.18 -6.29 -3.24
N ASN A 116 -1.48 -5.16 -3.38
CA ASN A 116 -2.09 -3.85 -3.69
C ASN A 116 -2.28 -3.58 -5.19
N LYS A 117 -1.67 -4.37 -6.09
CA LYS A 117 -1.81 -4.20 -7.56
C LYS A 117 -3.18 -4.68 -8.08
N GLY A 118 -3.91 -5.51 -7.34
CA GLY A 118 -5.19 -6.07 -7.74
C GLY A 118 -6.36 -5.08 -7.87
N LYS A 119 -6.19 -3.81 -7.45
CA LYS A 119 -7.23 -2.77 -7.59
C LYS A 119 -7.17 -2.01 -8.92
N SER A 120 -6.02 -1.96 -9.58
CA SER A 120 -5.87 -1.23 -10.86
C SER A 120 -6.18 -2.11 -12.08
N GLU A 121 -5.77 -3.38 -12.06
CA GLU A 121 -6.00 -4.32 -13.16
C GLU A 121 -7.48 -4.70 -13.33
N ARG A 122 -8.21 -4.86 -12.21
CA ARG A 122 -9.66 -5.15 -12.23
C ARG A 122 -10.48 -4.03 -12.90
N ASN A 123 -9.97 -2.79 -12.92
CA ASN A 123 -10.61 -1.65 -13.57
C ASN A 123 -10.27 -1.54 -15.07
N LYS A 124 -9.12 -2.08 -15.50
CA LYS A 124 -8.78 -2.20 -16.93
C LYS A 124 -9.56 -3.31 -17.63
N GLU A 125 -9.80 -4.42 -16.94
CA GLU A 125 -10.51 -5.58 -17.52
C GLU A 125 -12.01 -5.29 -17.74
N LYS A 126 -12.64 -4.48 -16.87
CA LYS A 126 -14.01 -3.99 -17.11
C LYS A 126 -14.15 -3.15 -18.38
N LYS A 127 -13.18 -2.27 -18.68
CA LYS A 127 -13.20 -1.46 -19.92
C LYS A 127 -13.03 -2.29 -21.20
N LYS A 128 -12.30 -3.41 -21.13
CA LYS A 128 -12.10 -4.28 -22.30
C LYS A 128 -13.37 -5.07 -22.65
N ASN A 129 -14.12 -5.51 -21.64
CA ASN A 129 -15.36 -6.28 -21.86
C ASN A 129 -16.56 -5.41 -22.27
N GLU A 130 -16.52 -4.10 -22.01
CA GLU A 130 -17.53 -3.15 -22.48
C GLU A 130 -17.33 -2.77 -23.96
N ALA A 131 -16.07 -2.67 -24.41
CA ALA A 131 -15.74 -2.44 -25.83
C ALA A 131 -16.12 -3.62 -26.74
N ILE A 132 -16.17 -4.85 -26.23
CA ILE A 132 -16.58 -6.03 -27.00
C ILE A 132 -18.11 -6.08 -27.19
N ARG A 133 -18.90 -5.50 -26.28
CA ARG A 133 -20.36 -5.54 -26.34
C ARG A 133 -20.98 -4.55 -27.34
N LEU A 134 -20.25 -3.50 -27.74
CA LEU A 134 -20.74 -2.52 -28.71
C LEU A 134 -20.56 -2.94 -30.18
N ASP A 135 -19.78 -3.99 -30.46
CA ASP A 135 -19.57 -4.51 -31.83
C ASP A 135 -20.60 -5.59 -32.24
N SER A 136 -21.26 -6.25 -31.27
CA SER A 136 -22.13 -7.42 -31.56
C SER A 136 -23.62 -7.11 -31.71
N SER A 137 -24.02 -5.84 -31.87
CA SER A 137 -25.45 -5.46 -31.99
C SER A 137 -25.91 -5.23 -33.44
N LEU A 138 -25.63 -6.20 -34.32
CA LEU A 138 -26.25 -6.35 -35.66
C LEU A 138 -26.44 -7.84 -35.99
N ALA A 139 -27.25 -8.56 -35.20
CA ALA A 139 -27.81 -9.82 -35.65
C ALA A 139 -29.10 -10.17 -34.88
N GLY A 140 -30.21 -10.19 -35.62
CA GLY A 140 -31.16 -11.30 -35.54
C GLY A 140 -32.20 -11.27 -34.42
N SER A 141 -33.34 -10.67 -34.75
CA SER A 141 -34.65 -10.89 -34.14
C SER A 141 -35.01 -12.38 -34.01
N SER A 142 -35.55 -12.82 -32.86
CA SER A 142 -36.79 -13.61 -32.76
C SER A 142 -37.12 -13.96 -31.29
N SER A 143 -38.41 -13.82 -30.96
CA SER A 143 -39.11 -14.14 -29.71
C SER A 143 -40.42 -14.85 -30.14
N PRO A 144 -41.29 -15.37 -29.25
CA PRO A 144 -41.15 -16.30 -28.11
C PRO A 144 -42.10 -17.53 -28.26
N GLU A 145 -42.01 -18.58 -27.41
CA GLU A 145 -43.21 -19.20 -26.77
C GLU A 145 -42.93 -20.33 -25.72
N ALA A 146 -43.74 -20.28 -24.65
CA ALA A 146 -44.40 -21.35 -23.83
C ALA A 146 -43.60 -22.53 -23.19
N THR A 147 -43.89 -23.13 -22.02
CA THR A 147 -44.86 -22.96 -20.90
C THR A 147 -44.59 -24.04 -19.81
N SER A 148 -44.74 -23.69 -18.52
CA SER A 148 -45.06 -24.49 -17.27
C SER A 148 -44.17 -25.70 -16.86
N VAL A 149 -43.87 -26.07 -15.59
CA VAL A 149 -44.66 -26.17 -14.33
C VAL A 149 -43.69 -26.13 -13.10
N GLN A 150 -44.19 -25.69 -11.92
CA GLN A 150 -43.55 -25.59 -10.57
C GLN A 150 -43.45 -26.95 -9.78
N PRO A 151 -43.30 -27.01 -8.42
CA PRO A 151 -42.11 -26.74 -7.56
C PRO A 151 -41.85 -27.84 -6.46
N GLU A 152 -40.64 -27.94 -5.87
CA GLU A 152 -40.52 -28.50 -4.50
C GLU A 152 -39.17 -28.29 -3.75
N ALA A 153 -39.34 -27.83 -2.51
CA ALA A 153 -38.63 -28.15 -1.26
C ALA A 153 -37.15 -27.76 -0.98
N SER A 154 -37.06 -26.79 -0.06
CA SER A 154 -36.33 -26.85 1.24
C SER A 154 -34.81 -26.97 1.30
N GLY A 155 -34.18 -25.98 1.95
CA GLY A 155 -32.80 -26.11 2.45
C GLY A 155 -32.21 -24.79 2.94
N SER A 156 -32.70 -24.28 4.08
CA SER A 156 -32.11 -23.18 4.85
C SER A 156 -30.66 -23.47 5.24
N THR A 157 -29.75 -22.49 5.12
CA THR A 157 -28.65 -22.23 6.09
C THR A 157 -27.80 -21.03 5.64
N GLY A 158 -27.60 -20.07 6.55
CA GLY A 158 -26.35 -19.30 6.65
C GLY A 158 -26.36 -17.88 6.11
N GLN A 159 -26.83 -16.94 6.95
CA GLN A 159 -26.60 -15.50 6.79
C GLN A 159 -25.10 -15.18 6.82
N ALA A 160 -24.58 -14.49 5.81
CA ALA A 160 -23.32 -13.76 5.89
C ALA A 160 -23.58 -12.32 5.49
N GLN A 161 -23.61 -11.44 6.49
CA GLN A 161 -23.82 -10.01 6.32
C GLN A 161 -22.63 -9.39 5.60
N TYR A 162 -22.84 -8.92 4.37
CA TYR A 162 -21.86 -8.09 3.67
C TYR A 162 -21.97 -6.67 4.22
N VAL A 163 -20.99 -6.27 5.02
CA VAL A 163 -20.80 -4.87 5.41
C VAL A 163 -20.30 -4.11 4.18
N THR A 164 -21.17 -3.26 3.63
CA THR A 164 -20.85 -2.29 2.58
C THR A 164 -19.80 -1.30 3.09
N THR A 165 -18.59 -1.36 2.55
CA THR A 165 -17.61 -0.27 2.67
C THR A 165 -17.97 0.83 1.67
N PRO A 166 -18.05 2.11 2.09
CA PRO A 166 -18.35 3.20 1.17
C PRO A 166 -17.23 3.38 0.15
N VAL A 167 -17.65 3.61 -1.10
CA VAL A 167 -16.81 4.01 -2.23
C VAL A 167 -16.23 5.39 -1.91
N TYR A 168 -14.91 5.47 -1.68
CA TYR A 168 -14.21 6.76 -1.70
C TYR A 168 -14.03 7.18 -3.15
N GLU A 169 -14.84 8.18 -3.54
CA GLU A 169 -14.72 8.94 -4.77
C GLU A 169 -13.36 9.67 -4.78
N GLN A 170 -12.56 9.44 -5.82
CA GLN A 170 -11.32 10.16 -6.04
C GLN A 170 -11.65 11.63 -6.31
N GLN A 171 -11.44 12.48 -5.31
CA GLN A 171 -11.47 13.93 -5.50
C GLN A 171 -10.42 14.32 -6.55
N ALA A 172 -10.92 14.71 -7.72
CA ALA A 172 -10.14 15.33 -8.77
C ALA A 172 -9.55 16.64 -8.23
N PHE A 173 -8.22 16.72 -8.23
CA PHE A 173 -7.49 17.93 -7.88
C PHE A 173 -7.67 18.94 -9.02
N TYR A 174 -8.29 20.08 -8.75
CA TYR A 174 -8.39 21.20 -9.68
C TYR A 174 -7.03 21.91 -9.77
N ASP A 175 -6.49 22.05 -10.98
CA ASP A 175 -5.24 22.73 -11.29
C ASP A 175 -5.54 24.06 -12.03
N PRO A 176 -5.48 25.22 -11.35
CA PRO A 176 -5.91 26.50 -11.91
C PRO A 176 -4.90 27.18 -12.87
N VAL A 177 -3.77 26.56 -13.22
CA VAL A 177 -2.71 27.23 -14.01
C VAL A 177 -2.65 26.70 -15.46
N ARG A 178 -3.80 26.64 -16.14
CA ARG A 178 -3.86 26.29 -17.56
C ARG A 178 -4.68 27.23 -18.45
N ASP A 179 -5.19 28.34 -17.91
CA ASP A 179 -6.00 29.30 -18.67
C ASP A 179 -5.53 30.76 -18.50
N LEU A 180 -4.26 31.02 -18.86
CA LEU A 180 -3.78 32.35 -19.26
C LEU A 180 -2.77 32.24 -20.40
#